data_AF-A0A8T5IEY7-F1
#
_entry.id   AF-A0A8T5IEY7-F1
#
_cell.length_a   1.000
_cell.length_b   1.000
_cell.length_c   1.000
_cell.angle_alpha   90.00
_cell.angle_beta   90.00
_cell.angle_gamma   90.00
#
_symmetry.space_group_name_H-M   'P 1'
#
loop_
_entity.id
_entity.type
_entity.pdbx_description
1 polymer ?
#
loop_
_entity_poly.entity_id
_entity_poly.type
_entity_poly.pdbx_seq_one_letter_code
_entity_poly.pdbx_strand_id
1 'polypeptide(L)'
;MPPPWPFKKKEVAEEQSPAPITYNRNDDSAAKILSDTTHTDNQDYKAAMAALSKPTLETPAEQVSAVPKKEYIQSNDGYWYLKKSDGSFEPEAYVKNEDGTYQPFSAN
;
A
#
# COMPACT_ATOMS: atom_id res chain seq x y z
N MET A 1 -7.24 -39.20 -9.66
CA MET A 1 -6.08 -39.32 -8.75
C MET A 1 -5.65 -37.90 -8.37
N PRO A 2 -5.68 -37.52 -7.08
CA PRO A 2 -5.23 -36.20 -6.64
C PRO A 2 -3.68 -36.10 -6.70
N PRO A 3 -3.12 -34.96 -7.14
CA PRO A 3 -1.67 -34.79 -7.29
C PRO A 3 -0.93 -34.77 -5.94
N PRO A 4 0.30 -35.33 -5.86
CA PRO A 4 1.08 -35.41 -4.62
C PRO A 4 1.78 -34.09 -4.32
N TRP A 5 1.06 -33.15 -3.71
CA TRP A 5 1.66 -31.91 -3.21
C TRP A 5 2.27 -32.11 -1.81
N PRO A 6 3.47 -31.56 -1.52
CA PRO A 6 4.15 -31.72 -0.23
C PRO A 6 3.54 -30.83 0.88
N PHE A 7 2.41 -30.18 0.63
CA PHE A 7 1.68 -29.42 1.63
C PHE A 7 0.85 -30.40 2.46
N LYS A 8 1.42 -30.82 3.59
CA LYS A 8 0.63 -31.38 4.69
C LYS A 8 -0.42 -30.33 5.05
N LYS A 9 -1.70 -30.62 4.78
CA LYS A 9 -2.83 -29.83 5.29
C LYS A 9 -2.69 -29.87 6.81
N LYS A 10 -2.22 -28.78 7.40
CA LYS A 10 -2.36 -28.58 8.85
C LYS A 10 -3.85 -28.46 9.08
N GLU A 11 -4.35 -29.16 10.10
CA GLU A 11 -5.68 -28.88 10.65
C GLU A 11 -5.81 -27.38 10.78
N VAL A 12 -6.87 -26.84 10.17
CA VAL A 12 -7.26 -25.45 10.28
C VAL A 12 -7.45 -25.21 11.78
N ALA A 13 -6.45 -24.58 12.41
CA ALA A 13 -6.66 -23.92 13.67
C ALA A 13 -7.86 -23.00 13.44
N GLU A 14 -8.91 -23.18 14.23
CA GLU A 14 -10.13 -22.39 14.18
C GLU A 14 -9.73 -20.92 14.36
N GLU A 15 -9.48 -20.23 13.24
CA GLU A 15 -9.27 -18.79 13.21
C GLU A 15 -10.58 -18.21 13.71
N GLN A 16 -10.55 -17.80 14.98
CA GLN A 16 -11.64 -17.12 15.65
C GLN A 16 -11.98 -15.90 14.79
N SER A 17 -13.00 -16.07 13.94
CA SER A 17 -13.46 -15.03 13.04
C SER A 17 -13.78 -13.81 13.90
N PRO A 18 -13.25 -12.63 13.58
CA PRO A 18 -13.50 -11.45 14.41
C PRO A 18 -15.01 -11.27 14.54
N ALA A 19 -15.48 -11.11 15.77
CA ALA A 19 -16.90 -11.02 16.05
C ALA A 19 -17.54 -9.88 15.22
N PRO A 20 -18.75 -10.07 14.66
CA PRO A 20 -19.41 -9.05 13.85
C PRO A 20 -19.61 -7.78 14.69
N ILE A 21 -19.18 -6.63 14.15
CA ILE A 21 -19.34 -5.34 14.82
C ILE A 21 -20.81 -4.94 14.76
N THR A 22 -21.51 -5.00 15.89
CA THR A 22 -22.89 -4.54 16.03
C THR A 22 -22.91 -3.09 16.51
N TYR A 23 -23.70 -2.24 15.85
CA TYR A 23 -23.88 -0.84 16.24
C TYR A 23 -25.26 -0.66 16.86
N ASN A 24 -25.32 -0.26 18.13
CA ASN A 24 -26.56 0.11 18.80
C ASN A 24 -26.60 1.64 18.97
N ARG A 25 -27.70 2.26 18.57
CA ARG A 25 -27.87 3.73 18.58
C ARG A 25 -27.92 4.32 20.00
N ASN A 26 -28.27 3.49 20.98
CA ASN A 26 -28.32 3.86 22.40
C ASN A 26 -27.05 3.45 23.14
N ASP A 27 -26.02 3.04 22.42
CA ASP A 27 -24.76 2.58 22.99
C ASP A 27 -23.87 3.78 23.32
N ASP A 28 -23.55 3.94 24.60
CA ASP A 28 -22.70 5.02 25.12
C ASP A 28 -21.23 4.87 24.67
N SER A 29 -20.90 3.79 23.95
CA SER A 29 -19.57 3.55 23.39
C SER A 29 -19.16 4.58 22.33
N ALA A 30 -20.09 5.37 21.77
CA ALA A 30 -19.75 6.45 20.86
C ALA A 30 -18.78 7.45 21.51
N ALA A 31 -19.01 7.81 22.78
CA ALA A 31 -18.10 8.70 23.51
C ALA A 31 -16.72 8.06 23.70
N LYS A 32 -16.68 6.75 23.95
CA LYS A 32 -15.44 5.97 24.11
C LYS A 32 -14.67 5.80 22.79
N ILE A 33 -15.37 5.63 21.67
CA ILE A 33 -14.76 5.54 20.33
C ILE A 33 -14.20 6.91 19.90
N LEU A 34 -14.95 7.99 20.14
CA LEU A 34 -14.51 9.35 19.81
C LEU A 34 -13.32 9.81 20.68
N SER A 35 -13.21 9.27 21.90
CA SER A 35 -12.10 9.56 22.82
C SER A 35 -10.90 8.61 22.60
N ASP A 36 -10.98 7.64 21.68
CA ASP A 36 -9.88 6.74 21.39
C ASP A 36 -8.81 7.46 20.55
N THR A 37 -7.82 8.01 21.23
CA THR A 37 -6.60 8.57 20.63
C THR A 37 -5.43 7.59 20.67
N THR A 38 -5.67 6.30 20.88
CA THR A 38 -4.58 5.32 21.03
C THR A 38 -3.74 5.17 19.76
N HIS A 39 -4.38 5.31 18.60
CA HIS A 39 -3.72 5.26 17.29
C HIS A 39 -2.79 6.46 17.02
N THR A 40 -3.10 7.64 17.56
CA THR A 40 -2.32 8.88 17.41
C THR A 40 -1.34 9.11 18.56
N ASP A 41 -1.59 8.53 19.73
CA ASP A 41 -0.65 8.62 20.86
C ASP A 41 0.55 7.67 20.73
N ASN A 42 0.43 6.66 19.86
CA ASN A 42 1.45 5.66 19.60
C ASN A 42 2.82 6.30 19.24
N GLN A 43 3.88 5.73 19.81
CA GLN A 43 5.26 6.22 19.64
C GLN A 43 5.70 6.20 18.17
N ASP A 44 5.33 5.18 17.40
CA ASP A 44 5.67 5.06 15.98
C ASP A 44 4.99 6.15 15.15
N TYR A 45 3.72 6.45 15.45
CA TYR A 45 2.99 7.55 14.81
C TYR A 45 3.66 8.91 15.09
N LYS A 46 4.01 9.18 16.36
CA LYS A 46 4.70 10.41 16.75
C LYS A 46 6.09 10.52 16.10
N ALA A 47 6.83 9.41 16.01
CA ALA A 47 8.12 9.37 15.34
C ALA A 47 8.00 9.67 13.84
N ALA A 48 7.01 9.10 13.15
CA ALA A 48 6.74 9.37 11.74
C ALA A 48 6.33 10.83 11.49
N MET A 49 5.46 11.39 12.33
CA MET A 49 5.08 12.81 12.25
C MET A 49 6.26 13.75 12.53
N ALA A 50 7.14 13.39 13.47
CA ALA A 50 8.36 14.13 13.73
C ALA A 50 9.36 14.03 12.57
N ALA A 51 9.45 12.87 11.89
CA ALA A 51 10.28 12.70 10.70
C ALA A 51 9.76 13.50 9.51
N LEU A 52 8.44 13.63 9.35
CA LEU A 52 7.83 14.43 8.28
C LEU A 52 7.93 15.94 8.55
N SER A 53 7.89 16.35 9.83
CA SER A 53 7.97 17.77 10.24
C SER A 53 9.39 18.31 10.28
N LYS A 54 10.39 17.44 10.43
CA LYS A 54 11.81 17.83 10.37
C LYS A 54 12.29 17.62 8.94
N PRO A 55 12.62 18.68 8.17
CA PRO A 55 13.30 18.53 6.89
C PRO A 55 14.77 18.15 7.17
N THR A 56 15.00 16.92 7.65
CA THR A 56 16.33 16.42 7.97
C THR A 56 16.77 15.49 6.85
N LEU A 57 17.81 15.90 6.12
CA LEU A 57 18.44 15.17 5.03
C LEU A 57 19.37 14.04 5.54
N GLU A 58 19.08 13.44 6.70
CA GLU A 58 19.96 12.40 7.26
C GLU A 58 19.17 11.20 7.78
N THR A 59 19.42 10.07 7.11
CA THR A 59 18.82 8.74 7.18
C THR A 59 19.00 8.01 8.51
N PRO A 60 17.92 7.40 9.04
CA PRO A 60 17.97 6.04 9.58
C PRO A 60 17.35 5.10 8.54
N ALA A 61 18.08 4.04 8.22
CA ALA A 61 17.67 3.04 7.23
C ALA A 61 16.36 2.34 7.62
N GLU A 62 15.67 1.84 6.59
CA GLU A 62 14.56 0.88 6.66
C GLU A 62 13.13 1.42 6.78
N GLN A 63 12.72 2.24 5.81
CA GLN A 63 11.51 2.02 4.99
C GLN A 63 11.38 3.23 4.06
N VAL A 64 12.30 3.28 3.11
CA VAL A 64 11.96 3.88 1.82
C VAL A 64 10.71 3.15 1.36
N SER A 65 9.58 3.85 1.36
CA SER A 65 8.64 3.72 0.27
C SER A 65 9.49 3.84 -0.99
N ALA A 66 9.97 2.69 -1.46
CA ALA A 66 10.45 2.54 -2.80
C ALA A 66 9.22 2.83 -3.64
N VAL A 67 8.98 4.10 -3.93
CA VAL A 67 8.54 4.46 -5.25
C VAL A 67 9.76 4.11 -6.07
N PRO A 68 9.84 2.91 -6.69
CA PRO A 68 11.01 2.60 -7.48
C PRO A 68 11.11 3.75 -8.48
N LYS A 69 12.34 4.21 -8.73
CA LYS A 69 12.62 5.21 -9.75
C LYS A 69 12.14 4.61 -11.08
N LYS A 70 10.88 4.84 -11.38
CA LYS A 70 10.13 4.25 -12.48
C LYS A 70 10.60 4.99 -13.72
N GLU A 71 11.41 4.31 -14.53
CA GLU A 71 11.93 4.87 -15.77
C GLU A 71 10.86 4.71 -16.84
N TYR A 72 10.15 5.78 -17.13
CA TYR A 72 9.15 5.83 -18.20
C TYR A 72 9.85 6.24 -19.50
N ILE A 73 9.67 5.44 -20.54
CA ILE A 73 10.23 5.70 -21.87
C ILE A 73 9.07 5.99 -22.82
N GLN A 74 9.17 7.11 -23.55
CA GLN A 74 8.18 7.49 -24.56
C GLN A 74 8.40 6.68 -25.85
N SER A 75 7.34 6.05 -26.34
CA SER A 75 7.32 5.40 -27.65
C SER A 75 6.80 6.35 -28.75
N ASN A 76 7.07 6.00 -30.01
CA ASN A 76 6.68 6.81 -31.19
C ASN A 76 5.15 6.90 -31.38
N ASP A 77 4.41 5.98 -30.77
CA ASP A 77 2.94 5.95 -30.70
C ASP A 77 2.34 6.91 -29.67
N GLY A 78 3.16 7.67 -28.92
CA GLY A 78 2.71 8.68 -27.96
C GLY A 78 2.42 8.15 -26.56
N TYR A 79 2.53 6.84 -26.35
CA TYR A 79 2.41 6.21 -25.03
C TYR A 79 3.75 6.12 -24.32
N TRP A 80 3.68 5.97 -23.00
CA TRP A 80 4.83 5.81 -22.12
C TRP A 80 4.83 4.39 -21.57
N TYR A 81 5.98 3.73 -21.62
CA TYR A 81 6.15 2.38 -21.09
C TYR A 81 7.07 2.40 -19.89
N LEU A 82 6.70 1.67 -18.84
CA LEU A 82 7.53 1.52 -17.65
C LEU A 82 8.60 0.47 -17.90
N LYS A 83 9.87 0.88 -17.85
CA LYS A 83 11.02 -0.02 -17.94
C LYS A 83 11.36 -0.57 -16.55
N LYS A 84 11.40 -1.90 -16.44
CA LYS A 84 11.80 -2.61 -15.22
C LYS A 84 13.32 -2.60 -15.06
N SER A 85 13.78 -2.94 -13.85
CA SER A 85 15.20 -3.14 -13.54
C SER A 85 15.87 -4.24 -14.37
N ASP A 86 15.08 -5.15 -14.95
CA ASP A 86 15.51 -6.21 -15.87
C ASP A 86 15.74 -5.70 -17.31
N GLY A 87 15.40 -4.44 -17.59
CA GLY A 87 15.44 -3.87 -18.95
C GLY A 87 14.22 -4.24 -19.81
N SER A 88 13.38 -5.17 -19.34
CA SER A 88 12.08 -5.49 -19.90
C SER A 88 11.03 -4.40 -19.62
N PHE A 89 10.04 -4.28 -20.49
CA PHE A 89 8.96 -3.29 -20.38
C PHE A 89 7.69 -3.93 -19.82
N GLU A 90 6.92 -3.16 -19.05
CA GLU A 90 5.55 -3.53 -18.69
C GLU A 90 4.67 -3.49 -19.96
N PRO A 91 3.75 -4.46 -20.15
CA PRO A 91 2.82 -4.45 -21.27
C PRO A 91 1.74 -3.37 -21.13
N GLU A 92 1.57 -2.83 -19.92
CA GLU A 92 0.66 -1.74 -19.62
C GLU A 92 1.25 -0.43 -20.14
N ALA A 93 0.54 0.20 -21.07
CA ALA A 93 0.88 1.53 -21.55
C ALA A 93 0.45 2.58 -20.52
N TYR A 94 1.17 3.69 -20.45
CA TYR A 94 0.88 4.83 -19.58
C TYR A 94 0.70 6.10 -20.41
N VAL A 95 -0.17 7.00 -19.97
CA VAL A 95 -0.36 8.34 -20.56
C VAL A 95 0.19 9.38 -19.59
N LYS A 96 0.90 10.36 -20.13
CA LYS A 96 1.41 11.50 -19.35
C LYS A 96 0.36 12.61 -19.35
N ASN A 97 -0.08 12.99 -18.15
CA ASN A 97 -0.98 14.11 -17.94
C ASN A 97 -0.25 15.45 -18.06
N GLU A 98 -1.00 16.56 -18.20
CA GLU A 98 -0.46 17.92 -18.19
C GLU A 98 0.30 18.25 -16.88
N ASP A 99 -0.08 17.60 -15.79
CA ASP A 99 0.57 17.68 -14.47
C ASP A 99 1.92 16.95 -14.41
N GLY A 100 2.31 16.26 -15.51
CA GLY A 100 3.54 15.47 -15.59
C GLY A 100 3.45 14.09 -14.93
N THR A 101 2.28 13.73 -14.38
CA THR A 101 2.00 12.41 -13.81
C THR A 101 1.71 11.37 -14.89
N TYR A 102 2.04 10.10 -14.62
CA TYR A 102 1.79 8.98 -15.52
C TYR A 102 0.64 8.12 -14.99
N GLN A 103 -0.39 7.90 -15.80
CA GLN A 103 -1.53 7.03 -15.47
C GLN A 103 -1.62 5.85 -16.45
N PRO A 104 -1.97 4.64 -15.97
CA PRO A 104 -2.13 3.48 -16.84
C PRO A 104 -3.25 3.71 -17.85
N PHE A 105 -2.95 3.47 -19.12
CA PHE A 105 -3.90 3.51 -20.21
C PHE A 105 -4.81 2.28 -20.12
N SER A 106 -6.03 2.48 -19.63
CA SER A 106 -7.08 1.47 -19.72
C SER A 106 -7.82 1.63 -21.04
N ALA A 107 -7.58 0.73 -21.99
CA ALA A 107 -8.46 0.57 -23.15
C ALA A 107 -9.80 0.00 -22.63
N ASN A 108 -10.88 0.74 -22.81
CA ASN A 108 -12.25 0.27 -22.57
C ASN A 108 -12.73 -0.53 -23.79
#